data_AF-A0A525KZE4-F1
#
_entry.id   AF-A0A525KZE4-F1
#
_cell.length_a   1.000
_cell.length_b   1.000
_cell.length_c   1.000
_cell.angle_alpha   90.00
_cell.angle_beta   90.00
_cell.angle_gamma   90.00
#
_symmetry.space_group_name_H-M   'P 1'
#
loop_
_entity.id
_entity.type
_entity.pdbx_description
1 polymer ?
#
loop_
_entity_poly.entity_id
_entity_poly.type
_entity_poly.pdbx_seq_one_letter_code
_entity_poly.pdbx_strand_id
1 'polypeptide(L)'
;MARRLAGLTGALALLLGATTAGAQGEPPPPAAGVPVSQLTGLDPAAVRGRLADVPAAWPIPPAFQLATGDGLLSFVTVQDLMTDPVLAEQAAVFRTHGDLVPPAPYLQCREVLTRGGSLEQGAGVVLMFRNGRLEAAFLPVEVAHPPPPNLSDRKAMHAWLRRPGSSVFIAALGELPLEDGAGFMSRWAMTALAPDDRLSAACAPPTPPPTRPPTPRHGLDASDWQGLSLLPFAVTLPGKNRQRVAAHRQGATLLATLHVGERLGSAPEAFAADHPGVRAYRAKQGDYAVLSLDLGGYPGRNLTNFNDTALLGVRNGRIEWLSQPPGLGPQADLLCLDERGVAGTPRPGCSGWGHFSP
;
A
#
# COMPACT_ATOMS: atom_id res chain seq x y z
N MET A 1 13.87 -2.79 -85.16
CA MET A 1 14.97 -1.84 -84.91
C MET A 1 15.14 -1.73 -83.39
N ALA A 2 16.06 -2.49 -82.77
CA ALA A 2 17.48 -2.21 -82.59
C ALA A 2 17.79 -1.26 -81.40
N ARG A 3 18.15 -1.88 -80.26
CA ARG A 3 19.20 -1.53 -79.26
C ARG A 3 19.33 -0.08 -78.77
N ARG A 4 19.32 0.12 -77.43
CA ARG A 4 20.53 0.19 -76.56
C ARG A 4 20.19 0.37 -75.07
N LEU A 5 21.08 -0.22 -74.26
CA LEU A 5 21.21 -0.24 -72.80
C LEU A 5 21.88 1.03 -72.23
N ALA A 6 21.84 1.09 -70.88
CA ALA A 6 22.66 1.86 -69.91
C ALA A 6 22.07 3.24 -69.54
N GLY A 7 21.79 3.59 -68.27
CA GLY A 7 22.20 3.03 -66.98
C GLY A 7 23.15 4.02 -66.29
N LEU A 8 22.72 4.65 -65.19
CA LEU A 8 23.57 5.14 -64.07
C LEU A 8 22.70 5.75 -62.96
N THR A 9 22.56 4.97 -61.89
CA THR A 9 22.58 5.31 -60.46
C THR A 9 22.38 6.76 -60.00
N GLY A 10 21.38 6.95 -59.12
CA GLY A 10 21.28 8.06 -58.18
C GLY A 10 20.38 7.66 -57.01
N ALA A 11 20.98 7.46 -55.85
CA ALA A 11 20.36 6.95 -54.62
C ALA A 11 19.40 7.95 -53.96
N LEU A 12 18.29 7.45 -53.39
CA LEU A 12 17.98 7.61 -51.96
C LEU A 12 16.68 6.84 -51.63
N ALA A 13 16.85 5.59 -51.21
CA ALA A 13 15.85 4.88 -50.43
C ALA A 13 16.12 5.21 -48.96
N LEU A 14 15.26 6.04 -48.35
CA LEU A 14 15.27 6.36 -46.93
C LEU A 14 13.83 6.26 -46.41
N LEU A 15 13.31 5.03 -46.37
CA LEU A 15 12.11 4.64 -45.64
C LEU A 15 12.18 3.12 -45.49
N LEU A 16 12.01 2.64 -44.26
CA LEU A 16 12.10 1.25 -43.78
C LEU A 16 13.49 0.79 -43.32
N GLY A 17 13.84 1.27 -42.12
CA GLY A 17 14.87 0.69 -41.25
C GLY A 17 14.31 0.49 -39.84
N ALA A 18 13.16 -0.17 -39.71
CA ALA A 18 12.75 -0.77 -38.44
C ALA A 18 13.54 -2.07 -38.27
N THR A 19 14.81 -1.95 -37.87
CA THR A 19 15.58 -3.09 -37.40
C THR A 19 15.17 -3.40 -35.97
N THR A 20 14.21 -4.31 -35.85
CA THR A 20 14.12 -5.22 -34.71
C THR A 20 15.38 -6.08 -34.68
N ALA A 21 16.43 -5.57 -34.06
CA ALA A 21 17.58 -6.36 -33.64
C ALA A 21 17.63 -6.28 -32.12
N GLY A 22 17.65 -7.45 -31.46
CA GLY A 22 17.80 -7.55 -30.02
C GLY A 22 19.09 -6.87 -29.59
N ALA A 23 18.98 -5.62 -29.16
CA ALA A 23 19.93 -5.02 -28.26
C ALA A 23 19.42 -5.35 -26.87
N GLN A 24 20.24 -6.02 -26.08
CA GLN A 24 20.24 -5.83 -24.65
C GLN A 24 20.40 -4.32 -24.44
N GLY A 25 19.26 -3.64 -24.35
CA GLY A 25 19.22 -2.21 -24.08
C GLY A 25 19.76 -2.05 -22.68
N GLU A 26 20.99 -1.58 -22.60
CA GLU A 26 21.50 -0.93 -21.41
C GLU A 26 20.38 -0.02 -20.89
N PRO A 27 19.96 -0.17 -19.62
CA PRO A 27 18.86 0.62 -19.11
C PRO A 27 19.15 2.10 -19.38
N PRO A 28 18.15 2.90 -19.80
CA PRO A 28 18.36 4.31 -20.02
C PRO A 28 19.11 4.89 -18.81
N PRO A 29 20.09 5.79 -19.00
CA PRO A 29 20.80 6.39 -17.89
C PRO A 29 19.76 6.91 -16.89
N PRO A 30 19.96 6.72 -15.58
CA PRO A 30 18.96 7.13 -14.59
C PRO A 30 18.61 8.58 -14.88
N ALA A 31 17.32 8.85 -15.11
CA ALA A 31 16.83 10.21 -15.28
C ALA A 31 17.45 11.04 -14.15
N ALA A 32 18.14 12.13 -14.47
CA ALA A 32 18.83 12.93 -13.47
C ALA A 32 17.81 13.32 -12.41
N GLY A 33 17.87 12.68 -11.23
CA GLY A 33 16.81 12.81 -10.24
C GLY A 33 16.61 14.26 -9.84
N VAL A 34 15.43 14.63 -9.37
CA VAL A 34 15.14 15.97 -8.88
C VAL A 34 15.51 16.04 -7.41
N PRO A 35 16.35 17.00 -6.98
CA PRO A 35 16.64 17.20 -5.56
C PRO A 35 15.37 17.45 -4.76
N VAL A 36 15.27 16.89 -3.55
CA VAL A 36 14.11 17.09 -2.66
C VAL A 36 13.84 18.58 -2.42
N SER A 37 14.88 19.39 -2.27
CA SER A 37 14.79 20.85 -2.14
C SER A 37 14.03 21.54 -3.27
N GLN A 38 14.09 21.02 -4.50
CA GLN A 38 13.36 21.57 -5.65
C GLN A 38 11.90 21.11 -5.72
N LEU A 39 11.53 20.11 -4.92
CA LEU A 39 10.18 19.59 -4.82
C LEU A 39 9.41 20.25 -3.67
N THR A 40 10.10 20.68 -2.62
CA THR A 40 9.50 21.35 -1.46
C THR A 40 8.67 22.56 -1.89
N GLY A 41 7.47 22.69 -1.34
CA GLY A 41 6.51 23.74 -1.66
C GLY A 41 5.67 23.48 -2.91
N LEU A 42 5.94 22.43 -3.69
CA LEU A 42 5.10 22.06 -4.82
C LEU A 42 3.84 21.31 -4.35
N ASP A 43 2.75 21.44 -5.10
CA ASP A 43 1.58 20.58 -4.90
C ASP A 43 1.79 19.18 -5.50
N PRO A 44 0.95 18.18 -5.14
CA PRO A 44 1.15 16.80 -5.60
C PRO A 44 1.25 16.64 -7.12
N ALA A 45 0.46 17.40 -7.89
CA ALA A 45 0.49 17.33 -9.36
C ALA A 45 1.79 17.90 -9.93
N ALA A 46 2.29 19.00 -9.37
CA ALA A 46 3.57 19.58 -9.73
C ALA A 46 4.76 18.69 -9.33
N VAL A 47 4.73 18.06 -8.15
CA VAL A 47 5.75 17.06 -7.74
C VAL A 47 5.78 15.91 -8.74
N ARG A 48 4.63 15.36 -9.11
CA ARG A 48 4.54 14.29 -10.11
C ARG A 48 5.18 14.68 -11.43
N GLY A 49 4.79 15.83 -12.00
CA GLY A 49 5.34 16.29 -13.29
C GLY A 49 6.84 16.55 -13.26
N ARG A 50 7.43 16.77 -12.07
CA ARG A 50 8.89 16.87 -11.88
C ARG A 50 9.55 15.51 -11.81
N LEU A 51 8.93 14.53 -11.17
CA LEU A 51 9.50 13.19 -10.96
C LEU A 51 9.35 12.27 -12.18
N ALA A 52 8.29 12.43 -12.95
CA ALA A 52 7.99 11.66 -14.14
C ALA A 52 7.22 12.49 -15.17
N ASP A 53 7.33 12.12 -16.45
CA ASP A 53 6.56 12.73 -17.54
C ASP A 53 5.14 12.11 -17.61
N VAL A 54 4.34 12.37 -16.57
CA VAL A 54 3.00 11.82 -16.39
C VAL A 54 1.98 12.97 -16.34
N PRO A 55 0.81 12.86 -17.00
CA PRO A 55 -0.17 13.95 -17.04
C PRO A 55 -0.59 14.46 -15.64
N ALA A 56 -0.56 15.79 -15.47
CA ALA A 56 -0.89 16.45 -14.21
C ALA A 56 -2.35 16.28 -13.76
N ALA A 57 -3.27 15.89 -14.66
CA ALA A 57 -4.69 15.73 -14.38
C ALA A 57 -5.07 14.37 -13.74
N TRP A 58 -4.13 13.47 -13.53
CA TRP A 58 -4.43 12.18 -12.89
C TRP A 58 -4.82 12.37 -11.41
N PRO A 59 -5.90 11.73 -10.92
CA PRO A 59 -6.29 11.79 -9.51
C PRO A 59 -5.18 11.23 -8.61
N ILE A 60 -4.96 11.90 -7.48
CA ILE A 60 -3.97 11.50 -6.46
C ILE A 60 -4.73 11.28 -5.16
N PRO A 61 -5.19 10.05 -4.88
CA PRO A 61 -5.73 9.75 -3.56
C PRO A 61 -4.57 9.79 -2.55
N PRO A 62 -4.68 10.53 -1.45
CA PRO A 62 -3.71 10.43 -0.37
C PRO A 62 -3.77 9.03 0.22
N ALA A 63 -2.61 8.43 0.50
CA ALA A 63 -2.55 7.09 1.09
C ALA A 63 -2.92 7.13 2.58
N PHE A 64 -2.53 8.21 3.27
CA PHE A 64 -2.83 8.44 4.69
C PHE A 64 -3.01 9.93 4.95
N GLN A 65 -3.94 10.31 5.83
CA GLN A 65 -4.17 11.69 6.22
C GLN A 65 -4.27 11.84 7.73
N LEU A 66 -3.75 12.94 8.26
CA LEU A 66 -3.82 13.31 9.66
C LEU A 66 -4.18 14.79 9.83
N ALA A 67 -5.26 15.07 10.52
CA ALA A 67 -5.60 16.41 10.98
C ALA A 67 -4.73 16.79 12.18
N THR A 68 -4.10 17.95 12.10
CA THR A 68 -3.28 18.54 13.18
C THR A 68 -3.75 19.96 13.50
N GLY A 69 -3.24 20.55 14.57
CA GLY A 69 -3.51 21.96 14.89
C GLY A 69 -3.08 22.93 13.79
N ASP A 70 -2.05 22.58 13.02
CA ASP A 70 -1.47 23.40 11.96
C ASP A 70 -2.06 23.10 10.57
N GLY A 71 -3.11 22.26 10.51
CA GLY A 71 -3.79 21.86 9.29
C GLY A 71 -3.67 20.38 8.97
N LEU A 72 -3.96 20.03 7.72
CA LEU A 72 -4.02 18.65 7.25
C LEU A 72 -2.67 18.19 6.71
N LEU A 73 -2.15 17.10 7.28
CA LEU A 73 -1.04 16.36 6.72
C LEU A 73 -1.59 15.25 5.82
N SER A 74 -1.06 15.14 4.61
CA SER A 74 -1.36 14.08 3.66
C SER A 74 -0.07 13.39 3.27
N PHE A 75 -0.06 12.06 3.34
CA PHE A 75 1.08 11.23 3.06
C PHE A 75 0.78 10.35 1.87
N VAL A 76 1.75 10.22 0.97
CA VAL A 76 1.63 9.43 -0.26
C VAL A 76 3.00 8.86 -0.61
N THR A 77 3.07 7.59 -0.99
CA THR A 77 4.34 7.05 -1.51
C THR A 77 4.61 7.63 -2.90
N VAL A 78 5.87 7.69 -3.34
CA VAL A 78 6.16 8.08 -4.73
C VAL A 78 5.44 7.15 -5.71
N GLN A 79 5.36 5.86 -5.39
CA GLN A 79 4.64 4.88 -6.22
C GLN A 79 3.13 5.17 -6.32
N ASP A 80 2.46 5.47 -5.20
CA ASP A 80 1.04 5.83 -5.19
C ASP A 80 0.79 7.14 -5.94
N LEU A 81 1.68 8.12 -5.78
CA LEU A 81 1.62 9.40 -6.49
C LEU A 81 1.71 9.21 -8.02
N MET A 82 2.44 8.18 -8.46
CA MET A 82 2.61 7.81 -9.87
C MET A 82 1.59 6.77 -10.38
N THR A 83 0.65 6.31 -9.56
CA THR A 83 -0.23 5.19 -9.95
C THR A 83 -1.15 5.60 -11.10
N ASP A 84 -1.15 4.78 -12.16
CA ASP A 84 -2.02 4.94 -13.32
C ASP A 84 -3.50 4.77 -12.93
N PRO A 85 -4.41 5.68 -13.34
CA PRO A 85 -5.84 5.56 -13.03
C PRO A 85 -6.47 4.25 -13.51
N VAL A 86 -6.03 3.70 -14.65
CA VAL A 86 -6.49 2.40 -15.15
C VAL A 86 -6.06 1.30 -14.20
N LEU A 87 -4.81 1.34 -13.72
CA LEU A 87 -4.32 0.37 -12.74
C LEU A 87 -5.04 0.52 -11.38
N ALA A 88 -5.30 1.76 -10.95
CA ALA A 88 -6.04 2.05 -9.73
C ALA A 88 -7.50 1.56 -9.81
N GLU A 89 -8.16 1.78 -10.95
CA GLU A 89 -9.52 1.30 -11.23
C GLU A 89 -9.54 -0.22 -11.29
N GLN A 90 -8.61 -0.85 -12.00
CA GLN A 90 -8.48 -2.31 -12.02
C GLN A 90 -8.28 -2.87 -10.61
N ALA A 91 -7.42 -2.25 -9.81
CA ALA A 91 -7.20 -2.63 -8.42
C ALA A 91 -8.45 -2.40 -7.54
N ALA A 92 -9.21 -1.33 -7.79
CA ALA A 92 -10.48 -1.06 -7.10
C ALA A 92 -11.55 -2.08 -7.48
N VAL A 93 -11.78 -2.33 -8.77
CA VAL A 93 -12.74 -3.35 -9.26
C VAL A 93 -12.37 -4.73 -8.77
N PHE A 94 -11.08 -5.10 -8.86
CA PHE A 94 -10.62 -6.40 -8.36
C PHE A 94 -10.76 -6.51 -6.84
N ARG A 95 -10.55 -5.43 -6.07
CA ARG A 95 -10.86 -5.36 -4.63
C ARG A 95 -12.35 -5.54 -4.36
N THR A 96 -13.21 -4.85 -5.11
CA THR A 96 -14.64 -4.77 -4.83
C THR A 96 -15.43 -5.99 -5.28
N HIS A 97 -15.04 -6.57 -6.42
CA HIS A 97 -15.79 -7.61 -7.09
C HIS A 97 -15.05 -8.94 -7.18
N GLY A 98 -13.71 -8.94 -7.04
CA GLY A 98 -12.90 -10.15 -7.24
C GLY A 98 -12.82 -10.63 -8.67
N ASP A 99 -13.43 -9.88 -9.59
CA ASP A 99 -13.46 -10.19 -11.00
C ASP A 99 -12.11 -9.85 -11.61
N LEU A 100 -11.58 -10.77 -12.42
CA LEU A 100 -10.44 -10.50 -13.28
C LEU A 100 -10.83 -9.36 -14.22
N VAL A 101 -10.19 -8.21 -14.02
CA VAL A 101 -10.43 -7.06 -14.89
C VAL A 101 -9.72 -7.31 -16.22
N PRO A 102 -10.37 -7.08 -17.37
CA PRO A 102 -9.72 -7.21 -18.66
C PRO A 102 -8.41 -6.42 -18.69
N PRO A 103 -7.35 -6.95 -19.31
CA PRO A 103 -6.09 -6.23 -19.43
C PRO A 103 -6.31 -4.98 -20.29
N ALA A 104 -6.33 -3.82 -19.63
CA ALA A 104 -6.23 -2.53 -20.29
C ALA A 104 -4.79 -2.02 -20.17
N PRO A 105 -4.28 -1.25 -21.16
CA PRO A 105 -2.95 -0.68 -21.08
C PRO A 105 -2.86 0.29 -19.89
N TYR A 106 -1.81 0.13 -19.10
CA TYR A 106 -1.47 1.02 -17.97
C TYR A 106 0.04 1.21 -17.91
N LEU A 107 0.48 2.27 -17.23
CA LEU A 107 1.88 2.48 -16.90
C LEU A 107 2.22 1.92 -15.52
N GLN A 108 3.38 1.29 -15.42
CA GLN A 108 4.01 0.93 -14.15
C GLN A 108 5.20 1.84 -13.90
N CYS A 109 5.17 2.55 -12.78
CA CYS A 109 6.22 3.47 -12.39
C CYS A 109 7.09 2.85 -11.31
N ARG A 110 8.41 2.98 -11.47
CA ARG A 110 9.42 2.54 -10.51
C ARG A 110 10.16 3.75 -9.97
N GLU A 111 10.09 3.91 -8.66
CA GLU A 111 10.82 4.92 -7.92
C GLU A 111 12.33 4.63 -7.91
N VAL A 112 13.13 5.68 -8.04
CA VAL A 112 14.58 5.66 -7.85
C VAL A 112 14.99 6.82 -6.94
N LEU A 113 15.69 6.48 -5.85
CA LEU A 113 16.34 7.41 -4.94
C LEU A 113 17.85 7.41 -5.18
N THR A 114 18.46 8.59 -5.22
CA THR A 114 19.93 8.76 -5.19
C THR A 114 20.34 9.47 -3.91
N ARG A 115 21.13 8.80 -3.06
CA ARG A 115 21.64 9.34 -1.79
C ARG A 115 23.13 9.07 -1.67
N GLY A 116 23.93 10.11 -1.41
CA GLY A 116 25.37 9.97 -1.19
C GLY A 116 26.12 9.24 -2.32
N GLY A 117 25.60 9.30 -3.55
CA GLY A 117 26.14 8.58 -4.71
C GLY A 117 25.64 7.13 -4.87
N SER A 118 24.86 6.60 -3.93
CA SER A 118 24.19 5.31 -4.05
C SER A 118 22.83 5.45 -4.72
N LEU A 119 22.46 4.47 -5.55
CA LEU A 119 21.17 4.36 -6.23
C LEU A 119 20.33 3.26 -5.57
N GLU A 120 19.14 3.61 -5.11
CA GLU A 120 18.18 2.71 -4.47
C GLU A 120 16.88 2.68 -5.28
N GLN A 121 16.49 1.50 -5.78
CA GLN A 121 15.25 1.33 -6.54
C GLN A 121 14.14 0.79 -5.64
N GLY A 122 12.96 1.40 -5.72
CA GLY A 122 11.82 1.01 -4.88
C GLY A 122 12.07 1.23 -3.38
N ALA A 123 12.76 2.32 -3.04
CA ALA A 123 13.05 2.69 -1.66
C ALA A 123 11.78 2.98 -0.84
N GLY A 124 10.62 3.15 -1.51
CA GLY A 124 9.32 3.34 -0.89
C GLY A 124 9.19 4.72 -0.29
N VAL A 125 9.86 5.73 -0.87
CA VAL A 125 9.86 7.10 -0.34
C VAL A 125 8.45 7.60 -0.16
N VAL A 126 8.20 8.14 1.02
CA VAL A 126 6.93 8.76 1.38
C VAL A 126 7.08 10.27 1.35
N LEU A 127 6.15 10.91 0.65
CA LEU A 127 6.02 12.35 0.53
C LEU A 127 4.93 12.83 1.50
N MET A 128 5.25 13.84 2.30
CA MET A 128 4.30 14.51 3.19
C MET A 128 3.97 15.89 2.66
N PHE A 129 2.68 16.12 2.44
CA PHE A 129 2.10 17.38 2.07
C PHE A 129 1.38 17.99 3.27
N ARG A 130 1.71 19.22 3.62
CA ARG A 130 0.91 20.03 4.55
C ARG A 130 0.03 20.97 3.75
N ASN A 131 -1.28 20.91 3.98
CA ASN A 131 -2.25 21.77 3.30
C ASN A 131 -2.07 21.77 1.76
N GLY A 132 -1.72 20.61 1.20
CA GLY A 132 -1.52 20.42 -0.25
C GLY A 132 -0.17 20.86 -0.79
N ARG A 133 0.82 21.18 0.05
CA ARG A 133 2.17 21.59 -0.36
C ARG A 133 3.21 20.64 0.23
N LEU A 134 4.16 20.15 -0.59
CA LEU A 134 5.19 19.22 -0.15
C LEU A 134 6.05 19.90 0.92
N GLU A 135 6.12 19.31 2.09
CA GLU A 135 6.93 19.82 3.20
C GLU A 135 8.17 18.98 3.42
N ALA A 136 8.02 17.66 3.33
CA ALA A 136 9.12 16.72 3.58
C ALA A 136 8.94 15.42 2.78
N ALA A 137 10.06 14.72 2.61
CA ALA A 137 10.11 13.37 2.08
C ALA A 137 10.86 12.48 3.06
N PHE A 138 10.45 11.22 3.18
CA PHE A 138 10.94 10.27 4.18
C PHE A 138 11.20 8.92 3.56
N LEU A 139 12.16 8.17 4.12
CA LEU A 139 12.18 6.73 3.95
C LEU A 139 11.25 6.05 4.96
N PRO A 140 10.55 4.98 4.58
CA PRO A 140 9.83 4.16 5.54
C PRO A 140 10.86 3.57 6.51
N VAL A 141 10.67 3.79 7.80
CA VAL A 141 11.48 3.13 8.84
C VAL A 141 11.07 1.65 8.85
N GLU A 142 11.84 0.78 8.20
CA GLU A 142 11.81 -0.63 8.55
C GLU A 142 12.50 -0.78 9.91
N VAL A 143 11.71 -0.80 10.97
CA VAL A 143 12.28 -1.14 12.27
C VAL A 143 12.64 -2.62 12.21
N ALA A 144 13.94 -2.89 12.16
CA ALA A 144 14.49 -4.22 11.92
C ALA A 144 13.83 -5.28 12.81
N HIS A 145 13.03 -6.14 12.19
CA HIS A 145 12.58 -7.35 12.86
C HIS A 145 13.78 -8.29 13.00
N PRO A 146 14.04 -8.84 14.21
CA PRO A 146 15.11 -9.82 14.35
C PRO A 146 14.84 -11.00 13.41
N PRO A 147 15.88 -11.64 12.84
CA PRO A 147 15.67 -12.75 11.93
C PRO A 147 14.86 -13.86 12.62
N PRO A 148 14.01 -14.58 11.86
CA PRO A 148 13.24 -15.68 12.42
C PRO A 148 14.19 -16.73 13.02
N PRO A 149 13.86 -17.29 14.21
CA PRO A 149 14.62 -18.40 14.76
C PRO A 149 14.48 -19.64 13.89
N ASN A 150 15.27 -20.68 14.16
CA ASN A 150 15.17 -21.93 13.42
C ASN A 150 13.75 -22.53 13.54
N LEU A 151 13.17 -22.99 12.42
CA LEU A 151 11.86 -23.63 12.36
C LEU A 151 11.75 -24.87 13.28
N SER A 152 12.87 -25.52 13.61
CA SER A 152 12.91 -26.65 14.54
C SER A 152 12.60 -26.26 15.98
N ASP A 153 12.88 -25.01 16.38
CA ASP A 153 12.50 -24.50 17.69
C ASP A 153 11.11 -23.87 17.62
N ARG A 154 10.10 -24.75 17.69
CA ARG A 154 8.68 -24.35 17.64
C ARG A 154 8.32 -23.33 18.72
N LYS A 155 8.95 -23.36 19.90
CA LYS A 155 8.67 -22.42 20.99
C LYS A 155 9.26 -21.04 20.68
N ALA A 156 10.51 -20.99 20.22
CA ALA A 156 11.13 -19.74 19.78
C ALA A 156 10.40 -19.16 18.56
N MET A 157 10.01 -19.99 17.60
CA MET A 157 9.22 -19.59 16.43
C MET A 157 7.87 -19.00 16.84
N HIS A 158 7.12 -19.67 17.72
CA HIS A 158 5.86 -19.12 18.24
C HIS A 158 6.06 -17.82 19.03
N ALA A 159 7.15 -17.69 19.80
CA ALA A 159 7.45 -16.46 20.51
C ALA A 159 7.82 -15.32 19.53
N TRP A 160 8.61 -15.62 18.49
CA TRP A 160 8.98 -14.68 17.43
C TRP A 160 7.76 -14.19 16.65
N LEU A 161 6.86 -15.11 16.24
CA LEU A 161 5.59 -14.79 15.57
C LEU A 161 4.60 -13.97 16.40
N ARG A 162 4.79 -13.94 17.73
CA ARG A 162 3.97 -13.16 18.66
C ARG A 162 4.64 -11.86 19.08
N ARG A 163 5.85 -11.57 18.59
CA ARG A 163 6.49 -10.28 18.90
C ARG A 163 5.69 -9.16 18.22
N PRO A 164 5.43 -8.07 18.94
CA PRO A 164 4.78 -6.93 18.33
C PRO A 164 5.68 -6.37 17.23
N GLY A 165 5.07 -6.06 16.09
CA GLY A 165 5.66 -5.21 15.07
C GLY A 165 6.10 -3.89 15.69
N SER A 166 7.34 -3.48 15.45
CA SER A 166 7.77 -2.11 15.75
C SER A 166 7.34 -1.22 14.58
N SER A 167 6.43 -0.28 14.87
CA SER A 167 5.83 0.61 13.87
C SER A 167 5.96 2.06 14.29
N VAL A 168 6.29 2.92 13.34
CA VAL A 168 6.30 4.39 13.50
C VAL A 168 4.94 4.97 13.87
N PHE A 169 3.86 4.21 13.67
CA PHE A 169 2.50 4.62 13.99
C PHE A 169 2.11 4.32 15.45
N ILE A 170 2.94 3.61 16.21
CA ILE A 170 2.72 3.38 17.65
C ILE A 170 3.46 4.45 18.45
N ALA A 171 2.74 5.10 19.37
CA ALA A 171 3.26 6.15 20.25
C ALA A 171 4.17 5.58 21.35
N ALA A 172 3.64 4.65 22.14
CA ALA A 172 4.39 3.83 23.09
C ALA A 172 3.79 2.41 23.18
N LEU A 173 4.51 1.50 23.85
CA LEU A 173 3.98 0.18 24.15
C LEU A 173 2.68 0.32 24.96
N GLY A 174 1.55 0.08 24.29
CA GLY A 174 0.24 0.04 24.93
C GLY A 174 -0.71 1.16 24.73
N GLU A 175 -0.26 2.09 23.95
CA GLU A 175 -1.07 3.14 23.42
C GLU A 175 -1.66 2.64 22.10
N LEU A 176 -2.83 3.18 21.78
CA LEU A 176 -3.41 2.96 20.48
C LEU A 176 -2.54 3.65 19.42
N PRO A 177 -2.59 3.20 18.15
CA PRO A 177 -1.87 3.86 17.08
C PRO A 177 -2.19 5.36 17.04
N LEU A 178 -1.16 6.20 16.95
CA LEU A 178 -1.26 7.66 16.89
C LEU A 178 -2.04 8.31 18.05
N GLU A 179 -2.05 7.68 19.24
CA GLU A 179 -2.61 8.27 20.46
C GLU A 179 -1.91 9.58 20.85
N ASP A 180 -0.64 9.74 20.48
CA ASP A 180 0.16 10.97 20.63
C ASP A 180 -0.09 12.03 19.53
N GLY A 181 -1.04 11.79 18.62
CA GLY A 181 -1.40 12.71 17.54
C GLY A 181 -0.20 13.04 16.65
N ALA A 182 0.15 14.33 16.53
CA ALA A 182 1.29 14.78 15.74
C ALA A 182 2.66 14.37 16.30
N GLY A 183 2.72 13.83 17.53
CA GLY A 183 3.96 13.33 18.15
C GLY A 183 4.68 12.29 17.28
N PHE A 184 3.94 11.51 16.49
CA PHE A 184 4.51 10.53 15.56
C PHE A 184 5.45 11.11 14.51
N MET A 185 5.32 12.41 14.18
CA MET A 185 6.20 13.07 13.23
C MET A 185 7.65 13.07 13.71
N SER A 186 7.89 13.09 15.02
CA SER A 186 9.24 12.98 15.58
C SER A 186 9.89 11.63 15.23
N ARG A 187 9.11 10.55 15.17
CA ARG A 187 9.59 9.21 14.78
C ARG A 187 9.93 9.14 13.29
N TRP A 188 9.15 9.83 12.45
CA TRP A 188 9.37 9.96 11.01
C TRP A 188 10.52 10.90 10.65
N ALA A 189 10.73 11.96 11.43
CA ALA A 189 11.79 12.95 11.17
C ALA A 189 13.19 12.33 11.15
N MET A 190 13.41 11.22 11.87
CA MET A 190 14.68 10.48 11.86
C MET A 190 15.04 9.88 10.49
N THR A 191 14.07 9.74 9.60
CA THR A 191 14.24 9.21 8.24
C THR A 191 13.95 10.24 7.16
N ALA A 192 13.97 11.52 7.51
CA ALA A 192 13.82 12.60 6.54
C ALA A 192 14.95 12.55 5.50
N LEU A 193 14.59 12.71 4.23
CA LEU A 193 15.55 12.84 3.14
C LEU A 193 16.27 14.19 3.24
N ALA A 194 17.56 14.18 2.88
CA ALA A 194 18.33 15.42 2.81
C ALA A 194 17.86 16.29 1.63
N PRO A 195 17.99 17.63 1.70
CA PRO A 195 17.60 18.53 0.61
C PRO A 195 18.25 18.21 -0.76
N ASP A 196 19.45 17.60 -0.73
CA ASP A 196 20.22 17.22 -1.91
C ASP A 196 20.00 15.77 -2.36
N ASP A 197 19.28 14.95 -1.58
CA ASP A 197 18.83 13.63 -2.02
C ASP A 197 17.96 13.80 -3.27
N ARG A 198 18.12 12.92 -4.26
CA ARG A 198 17.46 13.07 -5.56
C ARG A 198 16.44 11.97 -5.80
N LEU A 199 15.24 12.35 -6.21
CA LEU A 199 14.13 11.45 -6.51
C LEU A 199 13.83 11.45 -8.00
N SER A 200 13.49 10.29 -8.55
CA SER A 200 12.92 10.17 -9.89
C SER A 200 11.96 8.99 -9.95
N ALA A 201 11.07 8.99 -10.93
CA ALA A 201 10.24 7.85 -11.23
C ALA A 201 10.31 7.52 -12.72
N ALA A 202 10.63 6.27 -13.03
CA ALA A 202 10.65 5.75 -14.39
C ALA A 202 9.36 4.99 -14.66
N CYS A 203 8.53 5.50 -15.57
CA CYS A 203 7.26 4.89 -15.94
C CYS A 203 7.38 4.20 -17.31
N ALA A 204 6.94 2.95 -17.37
CA ALA A 204 6.89 2.17 -18.61
C ALA A 204 5.67 1.24 -18.60
N PRO A 205 5.17 0.80 -19.77
CA PRO A 205 4.20 -0.29 -19.82
C PRO A 205 4.72 -1.52 -19.07
N PRO A 206 3.86 -2.28 -18.38
CA PRO A 206 4.27 -3.48 -17.67
C PRO A 206 4.93 -4.47 -18.63
N THR A 207 6.08 -5.02 -18.23
CA THR A 207 6.70 -6.10 -18.99
C THR A 207 5.78 -7.32 -18.93
N PRO A 208 5.38 -7.93 -20.07
CA PRO A 208 4.57 -9.13 -20.04
C PRO A 208 5.30 -10.19 -19.19
N PRO A 209 4.58 -10.90 -18.31
CA PRO A 209 5.21 -11.94 -17.50
C PRO A 209 5.87 -12.95 -18.45
N PRO A 210 7.06 -13.46 -18.12
CA PRO A 210 7.69 -14.47 -18.95
C PRO A 210 6.72 -15.62 -19.13
N THR A 211 6.46 -16.00 -20.39
CA THR A 211 5.68 -17.19 -20.71
C THR A 211 6.44 -18.40 -20.18
N ARG A 212 6.12 -18.81 -18.95
CA ARG A 212 6.63 -20.06 -18.40
C ARG A 212 5.93 -21.18 -19.16
N PRO A 213 6.68 -22.11 -19.79
CA PRO A 213 6.06 -23.30 -20.34
C PRO A 213 5.31 -24.00 -19.20
N PRO A 214 4.10 -24.55 -19.47
CA PRO A 214 3.39 -25.31 -18.46
C PRO A 214 4.32 -26.41 -17.93
N THR A 215 4.60 -26.37 -16.63
CA THR A 215 5.35 -27.45 -15.98
C THR A 215 4.58 -28.74 -16.18
N PRO A 216 5.21 -29.82 -16.69
CA PRO A 216 4.56 -31.12 -16.80
C PRO A 216 4.05 -31.51 -15.41
N ARG A 217 2.73 -31.62 -15.24
CA ARG A 217 2.13 -32.05 -13.97
C ARG A 217 2.41 -33.54 -13.79
N HIS A 218 3.32 -33.87 -12.90
CA HIS A 218 3.54 -35.24 -12.44
C HIS A 218 3.08 -35.35 -10.98
N GLY A 219 1.93 -36.00 -10.77
CA GLY A 219 1.37 -36.22 -9.44
C GLY A 219 0.74 -34.98 -8.80
N LEU A 220 0.21 -35.16 -7.59
CA LEU A 220 -0.27 -34.08 -6.72
C LEU A 220 0.95 -33.29 -6.22
N ASP A 221 1.01 -32.01 -6.55
CA ASP A 221 2.07 -31.13 -6.03
C ASP A 221 1.76 -30.61 -4.62
N ALA A 222 2.68 -29.84 -4.03
CA ALA A 222 2.50 -29.30 -2.68
C ALA A 222 1.25 -28.39 -2.56
N SER A 223 0.86 -27.73 -3.64
CA SER A 223 -0.35 -26.90 -3.70
C SER A 223 -1.61 -27.76 -3.79
N ASP A 224 -1.57 -28.89 -4.51
CA ASP A 224 -2.66 -29.86 -4.56
C ASP A 224 -2.89 -30.51 -3.18
N TRP A 225 -1.81 -30.90 -2.49
CA TRP A 225 -1.89 -31.43 -1.12
C TRP A 225 -2.39 -30.40 -0.12
N GLN A 226 -2.00 -29.12 -0.26
CA GLN A 226 -2.62 -28.02 0.49
C GLN A 226 -4.11 -27.93 0.19
N GLY A 227 -4.53 -27.97 -1.09
CA GLY A 227 -5.92 -27.94 -1.49
C GLY A 227 -6.76 -29.07 -0.88
N LEU A 228 -6.21 -30.30 -0.85
CA LEU A 228 -6.86 -31.45 -0.24
C LEU A 228 -6.97 -31.32 1.29
N SER A 229 -5.96 -30.74 1.95
CA SER A 229 -6.01 -30.47 3.40
C SER A 229 -7.12 -29.48 3.80
N LEU A 230 -7.69 -28.77 2.82
CA LEU A 230 -8.73 -27.76 3.02
C LEU A 230 -10.16 -28.30 2.81
N LEU A 231 -10.31 -29.54 2.34
CA LEU A 231 -11.61 -30.19 2.15
C LEU A 231 -12.51 -30.17 3.41
N PRO A 232 -12.01 -30.38 4.65
CA PRO A 232 -12.83 -30.25 5.85
C PRO A 232 -13.38 -28.84 6.06
N PHE A 233 -12.68 -27.81 5.57
CA PHE A 233 -13.12 -26.42 5.65
C PHE A 233 -14.07 -26.03 4.52
N ALA A 234 -14.04 -26.76 3.39
CA ALA A 234 -14.84 -26.50 2.19
C ALA A 234 -16.35 -26.42 2.46
N VAL A 235 -16.85 -27.13 3.47
CA VAL A 235 -18.26 -27.07 3.89
C VAL A 235 -18.63 -25.71 4.51
N THR A 236 -17.69 -25.07 5.22
CA THR A 236 -17.90 -23.77 5.89
C THR A 236 -17.54 -22.57 5.01
N LEU A 237 -16.75 -22.77 3.96
CA LEU A 237 -16.28 -21.71 3.06
C LEU A 237 -17.42 -20.89 2.42
N PRO A 238 -18.53 -21.49 1.94
CA PRO A 238 -19.61 -20.70 1.35
C PRO A 238 -20.22 -19.70 2.34
N GLY A 239 -20.41 -20.10 3.60
CA GLY A 239 -20.92 -19.23 4.67
C GLY A 239 -19.96 -18.09 4.99
N LYS A 240 -18.67 -18.40 5.16
CA LYS A 240 -17.62 -17.41 5.38
C LYS A 240 -17.48 -16.42 4.22
N ASN A 241 -17.57 -16.91 2.97
CA ASN A 241 -17.49 -16.06 1.78
C ASN A 241 -18.69 -15.11 1.71
N ARG A 242 -19.91 -15.56 2.04
CA ARG A 242 -21.08 -14.67 2.13
C ARG A 242 -20.91 -13.59 3.19
N GLN A 243 -20.38 -13.94 4.36
CA GLN A 243 -20.09 -12.97 5.42
C GLN A 243 -19.05 -11.93 4.97
N ARG A 244 -17.98 -12.36 4.28
CA ARG A 244 -16.97 -11.45 3.73
C ARG A 244 -17.55 -10.50 2.69
N VAL A 245 -18.38 -10.99 1.78
CA VAL A 245 -19.03 -10.15 0.76
C VAL A 245 -19.95 -9.13 1.43
N ALA A 246 -20.70 -9.53 2.47
CA ALA A 246 -21.56 -8.61 3.22
C ALA A 246 -20.73 -7.55 3.96
N ALA A 247 -19.69 -7.97 4.68
CA ALA A 247 -18.76 -7.08 5.38
C ALA A 247 -18.09 -6.10 4.41
N HIS A 248 -17.64 -6.60 3.25
CA HIS A 248 -17.03 -5.78 2.22
C HIS A 248 -17.98 -4.68 1.73
N ARG A 249 -19.22 -5.02 1.37
CA ARG A 249 -20.19 -4.02 0.90
C ARG A 249 -20.53 -2.99 1.96
N GLN A 250 -20.82 -3.45 3.19
CA GLN A 250 -21.19 -2.57 4.30
C GLN A 250 -20.03 -1.68 4.72
N GLY A 251 -18.85 -2.27 4.93
CA GLY A 251 -17.63 -1.59 5.33
C GLY A 251 -17.16 -0.57 4.29
N ALA A 252 -17.12 -0.94 2.99
CA ALA A 252 -16.73 -0.01 1.93
C ALA A 252 -17.72 1.16 1.78
N THR A 253 -19.02 0.89 1.90
CA THR A 253 -20.06 1.95 1.86
C THR A 253 -19.89 2.91 3.02
N LEU A 254 -19.70 2.39 4.24
CA LEU A 254 -19.48 3.22 5.43
C LEU A 254 -18.19 4.04 5.31
N LEU A 255 -17.10 3.41 4.89
CA LEU A 255 -15.80 4.05 4.72
C LEU A 255 -15.85 5.24 3.75
N ALA A 256 -16.64 5.13 2.67
CA ALA A 256 -16.82 6.20 1.70
C ALA A 256 -17.55 7.45 2.26
N THR A 257 -18.22 7.32 3.41
CA THR A 257 -18.90 8.45 4.08
C THR A 257 -18.05 9.14 5.14
N LEU A 258 -16.88 8.57 5.48
CA LEU A 258 -16.06 9.04 6.59
C LEU A 258 -14.88 9.85 6.06
N HIS A 259 -14.74 11.09 6.52
CA HIS A 259 -13.64 11.96 6.11
C HIS A 259 -12.84 12.46 7.32
N VAL A 260 -11.53 12.60 7.10
CA VAL A 260 -10.64 13.22 8.09
C VAL A 260 -11.09 14.66 8.35
N GLY A 261 -11.16 15.01 9.63
CA GLY A 261 -11.66 16.28 10.10
C GLY A 261 -13.17 16.30 10.37
N GLU A 262 -13.97 15.32 9.95
CA GLU A 262 -15.41 15.33 10.26
C GLU A 262 -15.72 14.86 11.67
N ARG A 263 -16.90 15.25 12.20
CA ARG A 263 -17.39 14.71 13.48
C ARG A 263 -18.14 13.41 13.22
N LEU A 264 -17.91 12.41 14.07
CA LEU A 264 -18.54 11.08 13.98
C LEU A 264 -20.06 11.10 14.24
N GLY A 265 -20.60 12.20 14.77
CA GLY A 265 -22.03 12.35 15.08
C GLY A 265 -22.46 11.71 16.41
N SER A 266 -21.77 10.68 16.87
CA SER A 266 -21.96 10.04 18.18
C SER A 266 -20.63 9.67 18.83
N ALA A 267 -20.66 9.15 20.06
CA ALA A 267 -19.48 8.62 20.73
C ALA A 267 -18.95 7.38 19.97
N PRO A 268 -17.62 7.11 19.93
CA PRO A 268 -17.05 6.00 19.16
C PRO A 268 -17.71 4.63 19.43
N GLU A 269 -18.05 4.34 20.68
CA GLU A 269 -18.70 3.08 21.06
C GLU A 269 -20.14 2.99 20.58
N ALA A 270 -20.89 4.10 20.63
CA ALA A 270 -22.25 4.17 20.12
C ALA A 270 -22.25 4.03 18.59
N PHE A 271 -21.34 4.74 17.91
CA PHE A 271 -21.13 4.61 16.48
C PHE A 271 -20.82 3.16 16.09
N ALA A 272 -19.92 2.49 16.83
CA ALA A 272 -19.59 1.09 16.56
C ALA A 272 -20.77 0.14 16.83
N ALA A 273 -21.61 0.41 17.83
CA ALA A 273 -22.79 -0.39 18.12
C ALA A 273 -23.86 -0.27 17.01
N ASP A 274 -23.98 0.90 16.38
CA ASP A 274 -24.95 1.16 15.31
C ASP A 274 -24.51 0.60 13.94
N HIS A 275 -23.23 0.24 13.78
CA HIS A 275 -22.65 -0.20 12.50
C HIS A 275 -22.06 -1.61 12.59
N PRO A 276 -22.73 -2.62 12.02
CA PRO A 276 -22.19 -3.99 11.95
C PRO A 276 -20.81 -4.03 11.30
N GLY A 277 -19.88 -4.80 11.88
CA GLY A 277 -18.50 -4.91 11.39
C GLY A 277 -17.57 -3.80 11.90
N VAL A 278 -18.07 -2.87 12.72
CA VAL A 278 -17.27 -1.83 13.37
C VAL A 278 -16.95 -2.20 14.80
N ARG A 279 -15.72 -1.92 15.25
CA ARG A 279 -15.31 -2.08 16.64
C ARG A 279 -14.63 -0.81 17.13
N ALA A 280 -14.88 -0.44 18.38
CA ALA A 280 -14.25 0.70 19.04
C ALA A 280 -13.24 0.22 20.08
N TYR A 281 -12.06 0.83 20.05
CA TYR A 281 -10.98 0.64 21.01
C TYR A 281 -10.70 2.00 21.64
N ARG A 282 -10.91 2.12 22.95
CA ARG A 282 -10.68 3.38 23.66
C ARG A 282 -9.25 3.43 24.21
N ALA A 283 -8.64 4.60 24.12
CA ALA A 283 -7.37 4.87 24.79
C ALA A 283 -7.52 4.69 26.30
N LYS A 284 -6.41 4.40 26.99
CA LYS A 284 -6.44 4.27 28.46
C LYS A 284 -6.71 5.60 29.14
N GLN A 285 -6.28 6.70 28.52
CA GLN A 285 -6.43 8.06 29.04
C GLN A 285 -6.86 9.01 27.92
N GLY A 286 -7.73 9.96 28.27
CA GLY A 286 -8.22 10.99 27.35
C GLY A 286 -9.36 10.56 26.43
N ASP A 287 -9.68 11.45 25.49
CA ASP A 287 -10.84 11.34 24.58
C ASP A 287 -10.48 10.74 23.21
N TYR A 288 -9.45 9.89 23.18
CA TYR A 288 -8.98 9.22 21.97
C TYR A 288 -9.54 7.79 21.86
N ALA A 289 -9.91 7.41 20.65
CA ALA A 289 -10.33 6.06 20.32
C ALA A 289 -9.89 5.70 18.90
N VAL A 290 -9.69 4.41 18.65
CA VAL A 290 -9.53 3.86 17.30
C VAL A 290 -10.74 3.01 16.95
N LEU A 291 -11.32 3.25 15.79
CA LEU A 291 -12.35 2.42 15.20
C LEU A 291 -11.71 1.47 14.18
N SER A 292 -12.07 0.19 14.23
CA SER A 292 -11.74 -0.77 13.18
C SER A 292 -12.98 -1.10 12.36
N LEU A 293 -12.90 -0.97 11.04
CA LEU A 293 -13.97 -1.25 10.10
C LEU A 293 -13.60 -2.49 9.28
N ASP A 294 -14.38 -3.55 9.40
CA ASP A 294 -14.22 -4.76 8.59
C ASP A 294 -14.57 -4.46 7.12
N LEU A 295 -13.61 -4.63 6.22
CA LEU A 295 -13.77 -4.48 4.77
C LEU A 295 -13.94 -5.83 4.06
N GLY A 296 -14.14 -6.92 4.82
CA GLY A 296 -14.16 -8.28 4.30
C GLY A 296 -12.79 -8.75 3.81
N GLY A 297 -12.66 -10.03 3.49
CA GLY A 297 -11.41 -10.58 2.95
C GLY A 297 -11.33 -10.49 1.43
N TYR A 298 -10.12 -10.23 0.92
CA TYR A 298 -9.84 -10.22 -0.52
C TYR A 298 -10.30 -11.51 -1.24
N PRO A 299 -10.88 -11.43 -2.45
CA PRO A 299 -11.39 -12.60 -3.19
C PRO A 299 -10.30 -13.64 -3.55
N GLY A 300 -9.04 -13.23 -3.64
CA GLY A 300 -7.88 -14.13 -3.81
C GLY A 300 -7.41 -14.82 -2.52
N ARG A 301 -8.01 -14.49 -1.37
CA ARG A 301 -7.64 -15.00 -0.03
C ARG A 301 -8.72 -15.93 0.54
N ASN A 302 -9.22 -16.84 -0.28
CA ASN A 302 -10.27 -17.80 0.08
C ASN A 302 -9.86 -18.78 1.20
N LEU A 303 -8.56 -18.92 1.43
CA LEU A 303 -7.98 -19.89 2.37
C LEU A 303 -7.39 -19.26 3.62
N THR A 304 -7.26 -17.94 3.65
CA THR A 304 -6.83 -17.24 4.85
C THR A 304 -8.07 -16.81 5.65
N ASN A 305 -7.98 -16.73 6.97
CA ASN A 305 -9.04 -16.14 7.80
C ASN A 305 -8.90 -14.60 7.91
N PHE A 306 -8.14 -13.97 7.02
CA PHE A 306 -7.84 -12.54 7.10
C PHE A 306 -8.91 -11.73 6.39
N ASN A 307 -9.57 -10.85 7.13
CA ASN A 307 -10.29 -9.74 6.53
C ASN A 307 -9.31 -8.59 6.27
N ASP A 308 -9.67 -7.69 5.39
CA ASP A 308 -9.04 -6.38 5.29
C ASP A 308 -9.78 -5.46 6.27
N THR A 309 -9.07 -4.53 6.91
CA THR A 309 -9.67 -3.64 7.91
C THR A 309 -9.13 -2.23 7.76
N ALA A 310 -10.03 -1.27 7.62
CA ALA A 310 -9.68 0.15 7.72
C ALA A 310 -9.67 0.57 9.20
N LEU A 311 -8.77 1.48 9.53
CA LEU A 311 -8.67 2.07 10.86
C LEU A 311 -8.95 3.57 10.82
N LEU A 312 -9.62 4.07 11.85
CA LEU A 312 -9.83 5.50 12.04
C LEU A 312 -9.46 5.90 13.46
N GLY A 313 -8.69 6.96 13.60
CA GLY A 313 -8.46 7.61 14.89
C GLY A 313 -9.49 8.71 15.11
N VAL A 314 -10.11 8.72 16.28
CA VAL A 314 -11.12 9.70 16.68
C VAL A 314 -10.67 10.35 17.97
N ARG A 315 -10.60 11.68 18.00
CA ARG A 315 -10.34 12.46 19.21
C ARG A 315 -11.42 13.50 19.40
N ASN A 316 -11.97 13.60 20.61
CA ASN A 316 -13.03 14.57 20.93
C ASN A 316 -14.25 14.47 19.97
N GLY A 317 -14.52 13.26 19.47
CA GLY A 317 -15.57 12.97 18.49
C GLY A 317 -15.29 13.45 17.06
N ARG A 318 -14.06 13.90 16.75
CA ARG A 318 -13.61 14.26 15.40
C ARG A 318 -12.66 13.18 14.87
N ILE A 319 -12.81 12.81 13.60
CA ILE A 319 -11.91 11.90 12.90
C ILE A 319 -10.58 12.63 12.70
N GLU A 320 -9.53 12.20 13.38
CA GLU A 320 -8.19 12.79 13.23
C GLU A 320 -7.43 12.17 12.07
N TRP A 321 -7.62 10.88 11.82
CA TRP A 321 -6.96 10.19 10.71
C TRP A 321 -7.77 8.99 10.26
N LEU A 322 -7.49 8.55 9.04
CA LEU A 322 -8.09 7.39 8.40
C LEU A 322 -7.00 6.63 7.62
N SER A 323 -6.96 5.31 7.79
CA SER A 323 -6.01 4.40 7.15
C SER A 323 -6.75 3.24 6.50
N GLN A 324 -6.42 2.93 5.24
CA GLN A 324 -7.05 1.86 4.46
C GLN A 324 -5.99 0.86 3.96
N PRO A 325 -6.28 -0.44 3.94
CA PRO A 325 -5.42 -1.44 3.32
C PRO A 325 -5.69 -1.60 1.80
N PRO A 326 -4.68 -1.98 1.00
CA PRO A 326 -3.26 -1.79 1.28
C PRO A 326 -2.92 -0.30 1.22
N GLY A 327 -2.02 0.17 2.08
CA GLY A 327 -1.68 1.59 2.08
C GLY A 327 -0.75 1.97 3.22
N LEU A 328 -0.34 3.23 3.20
CA LEU A 328 0.39 3.85 4.29
C LEU A 328 -0.55 4.08 5.48
N GLY A 329 -0.02 4.03 6.70
CA GLY A 329 -0.75 4.36 7.92
C GLY A 329 -0.82 3.21 8.92
N PRO A 330 -1.48 3.43 10.07
CA PRO A 330 -1.75 2.36 11.04
C PRO A 330 -2.49 1.19 10.40
N GLN A 331 -2.06 -0.04 10.71
CA GLN A 331 -2.67 -1.28 10.23
C GLN A 331 -3.31 -2.04 11.39
N ALA A 332 -4.24 -2.96 11.07
CA ALA A 332 -5.05 -3.66 12.08
C ALA A 332 -4.24 -4.59 13.01
N ASP A 333 -3.06 -5.01 12.59
CA ASP A 333 -2.09 -5.74 13.41
C ASP A 333 -1.59 -4.91 14.61
N LEU A 334 -1.60 -3.58 14.51
CA LEU A 334 -1.22 -2.68 15.61
C LEU A 334 -2.26 -2.62 16.75
N LEU A 335 -3.47 -3.16 16.55
CA LEU A 335 -4.52 -3.22 17.58
C LEU A 335 -4.45 -4.48 18.47
N CYS A 336 -3.55 -5.42 18.20
CA CYS A 336 -3.54 -6.77 18.79
C CYS A 336 -2.75 -6.86 20.11
N LEU A 337 -3.21 -6.22 21.17
CA LEU A 337 -2.33 -5.91 22.29
C LEU A 337 -2.93 -6.38 23.68
N ASP A 338 -2.30 -7.22 24.57
CA ASP A 338 -2.56 -7.23 26.08
C ASP A 338 -1.35 -7.66 26.99
N GLU A 339 -1.29 -7.60 28.35
CA GLU A 339 -1.79 -6.68 29.40
C GLU A 339 -0.68 -5.72 29.93
N ARG A 340 0.55 -5.80 29.39
CA ARG A 340 1.72 -5.01 29.81
C ARG A 340 2.00 -3.79 28.93
N GLY A 341 0.97 -2.98 28.70
CA GLY A 341 1.02 -1.88 27.73
C GLY A 341 0.45 -2.31 26.41
N VAL A 342 -0.89 -2.48 26.39
CA VAL A 342 -1.52 -3.15 25.27
C VAL A 342 -3.11 -3.08 25.28
N ALA A 343 -3.79 -2.98 24.12
CA ALA A 343 -5.25 -2.94 23.79
C ALA A 343 -6.07 -4.26 23.92
N GLY A 344 -6.24 -4.78 25.15
CA GLY A 344 -7.16 -5.87 25.57
C GLY A 344 -7.08 -7.30 24.95
N THR A 345 -7.11 -8.32 25.83
CA THR A 345 -6.96 -9.80 25.66
C THR A 345 -6.77 -10.34 24.23
N PRO A 346 -5.65 -11.03 23.87
CA PRO A 346 -5.46 -11.65 22.57
C PRO A 346 -6.51 -12.73 22.44
N ARG A 347 -7.57 -12.38 21.73
CA ARG A 347 -8.64 -13.30 21.40
C ARG A 347 -8.07 -14.41 20.53
N PRO A 348 -8.65 -15.62 20.56
CA PRO A 348 -8.39 -16.63 19.54
C PRO A 348 -8.44 -15.97 18.14
N GLY A 349 -7.28 -15.88 17.46
CA GLY A 349 -7.13 -15.18 16.17
C GLY A 349 -5.94 -14.21 16.10
N CYS A 350 -5.54 -13.59 17.22
CA CYS A 350 -4.37 -12.70 17.22
C CYS A 350 -3.07 -13.48 16.97
N SER A 351 -2.55 -13.40 15.75
CA SER A 351 -1.20 -13.80 15.37
C SER A 351 -0.66 -12.79 14.36
N GLY A 352 0.66 -12.61 14.27
CA GLY A 352 1.36 -11.73 13.32
C GLY A 352 1.16 -12.07 11.83
N TRP A 353 0.04 -12.69 11.48
CA TRP A 353 -0.43 -12.98 10.12
C TRP A 353 -1.77 -12.32 9.80
N GLY A 354 -2.40 -11.63 10.75
CA GLY A 354 -3.64 -10.88 10.54
C GLY A 354 -4.84 -11.49 11.29
N HIS A 355 -5.65 -10.59 11.82
CA HIS A 355 -7.01 -10.77 12.32
C HIS A 355 -7.36 -11.43 13.67
N PHE A 356 -7.91 -10.55 14.51
CA PHE A 356 -9.14 -10.77 15.27
C PHE A 356 -10.19 -11.58 14.48
N SER A 357 -10.58 -12.74 15.02
CA SER A 357 -11.82 -13.46 14.70
C SER A 357 -12.70 -13.46 15.97
N PRO A 358 -14.05 -13.47 15.87
CA PRO A 358 -14.95 -13.54 17.02
C PRO A 358 -14.66 -14.71 17.96
#